data_AF-U1HIX6-F1
#
_entry.id   AF-U1HIX6-F1
#
_cell.length_a   1.000
_cell.length_b   1.000
_cell.length_c   1.000
_cell.angle_alpha   90.00
_cell.angle_beta   90.00
_cell.angle_gamma   90.00
#
_symmetry.space_group_name_H-M   'P 1'
#
loop_
_entity.id
_entity.type
_entity.pdbx_description
1 polymer ?
#
loop_
_entity_poly.entity_id
_entity_poly.type
_entity_poly.pdbx_seq_one_letter_code
_entity_poly.pdbx_strand_id
1 'polypeptide(L)'
;MDTTTTSSLVSRREGRTTRRSSQRVEDVERVYVGRNNQASAKTSNLRKIVCSLIRFDLWTLDTLRSAFFKTHPQIINRGVYERFEELLDAELVALHEWEDLYEFGFEVQLQGYLGRLSVQQLLEYVRDLRTSTYYAQLMHLRLVMADMVRTEFQYAEKTSDRTILQHMDWCKTHQEYLAQLVAGICVNSQNLRAIEREASFLRDHVKHAVESGDLDDTTLMQLRRKFEALQELYPDVCVSISGDRRDILTYKHVLWWDPDAEERRLSERDQPPRTLSKHTLAQETSARHYPSLFPQSPSSPASQQHWLGLMLHVRPELRKMPSSTSWSPAPLCNCLEW
;
A
#
# COMPACT_ATOMS: atom_id res chain seq x y z
N MET A 1 65.51 24.31 -59.81
CA MET A 1 66.58 25.22 -59.38
C MET A 1 66.22 25.69 -58.00
N ASP A 2 67.05 25.27 -57.06
CA ASP A 2 67.08 25.71 -55.66
C ASP A 2 67.24 27.23 -55.57
N THR A 3 66.64 27.88 -54.57
CA THR A 3 67.34 28.27 -53.33
C THR A 3 66.53 29.25 -52.48
N THR A 4 66.78 29.09 -51.20
CA THR A 4 66.23 29.68 -49.98
C THR A 4 66.43 31.20 -49.84
N THR A 5 65.56 31.86 -49.07
CA THR A 5 65.93 33.08 -48.33
C THR A 5 65.31 33.08 -46.92
N THR A 6 66.22 33.26 -45.96
CA THR A 6 66.17 33.66 -44.53
C THR A 6 65.18 34.80 -44.22
N SER A 7 64.68 35.10 -43.00
CA SER A 7 65.19 35.06 -41.62
C SER A 7 64.04 35.45 -40.66
N SER A 8 64.05 35.02 -39.38
CA SER A 8 63.91 35.92 -38.20
C SER A 8 63.65 35.16 -36.89
N LEU A 9 64.42 35.53 -35.87
CA LEU A 9 64.31 35.23 -34.45
C LEU A 9 62.93 35.55 -33.86
N VAL A 10 62.48 34.80 -32.83
CA VAL A 10 62.20 35.29 -31.46
C VAL A 10 62.03 34.10 -30.51
N SER A 11 62.77 34.17 -29.41
CA SER A 11 62.66 33.36 -28.20
C SER A 11 61.58 33.93 -27.28
N ARG A 12 60.69 33.10 -26.70
CA ARG A 12 60.52 32.96 -25.24
C ARG A 12 59.32 32.10 -24.84
N ARG A 13 59.62 31.10 -24.00
CA ARG A 13 58.90 30.64 -22.80
C ARG A 13 57.40 30.93 -22.72
N GLU A 14 56.60 29.87 -22.74
CA GLU A 14 55.50 29.67 -21.79
C GLU A 14 55.05 28.20 -21.83
N GLY A 15 55.31 27.49 -20.74
CA GLY A 15 54.98 26.08 -20.65
C GLY A 15 55.26 25.60 -19.24
N ARG A 16 54.30 25.86 -18.33
CA ARG A 16 54.03 25.10 -17.09
C ARG A 16 53.10 25.90 -16.16
N THR A 17 51.81 25.95 -16.48
CA THR A 17 50.75 26.26 -15.48
C THR A 17 49.38 25.65 -15.81
N THR A 18 49.16 25.12 -17.02
CA THR A 18 47.83 24.69 -17.49
C THR A 18 47.36 23.30 -17.04
N ARG A 19 48.20 22.50 -16.39
CA ARG A 19 47.83 21.11 -16.03
C ARG A 19 47.12 20.98 -14.69
N ARG A 20 47.29 21.94 -13.77
CA ARG A 20 46.64 21.93 -12.45
C ARG A 20 45.25 22.58 -12.44
N SER A 21 44.95 23.44 -13.40
CA SER A 21 43.65 24.11 -13.56
C SER A 21 42.64 23.22 -14.27
N SER A 22 43.05 22.43 -15.27
CA SER A 22 42.15 21.51 -16.00
C SER A 22 41.58 20.41 -15.11
N GLN A 23 42.42 19.83 -14.24
CA GLN A 23 41.99 18.78 -13.30
C GLN A 23 40.98 19.31 -12.26
N ARG A 24 41.16 20.58 -11.83
CA ARG A 24 40.28 21.22 -10.85
C ARG A 24 38.90 21.58 -11.43
N VAL A 25 38.82 21.82 -12.74
CA VAL A 25 37.55 22.09 -13.44
C VAL A 25 36.79 20.77 -13.65
N GLU A 26 37.47 19.70 -14.05
CA GLU A 26 36.86 18.36 -14.20
C GLU A 26 36.36 17.78 -12.86
N ASP A 27 37.07 18.02 -11.75
CA ASP A 27 36.63 17.58 -10.42
C ASP A 27 35.40 18.37 -9.93
N VAL A 28 35.31 19.66 -10.24
CA VAL A 28 34.13 20.48 -9.93
C VAL A 28 32.93 20.05 -10.78
N GLU A 29 33.13 19.81 -12.08
CA GLU A 29 32.07 19.40 -12.99
C GLU A 29 31.53 18.00 -12.65
N ARG A 30 32.38 17.04 -12.26
CA ARG A 30 31.93 15.73 -11.74
C ARG A 30 31.15 15.85 -10.44
N VAL A 31 31.54 16.74 -9.53
CA VAL A 31 30.82 16.96 -8.27
C VAL A 31 29.47 17.63 -8.52
N TYR A 32 29.38 18.59 -9.44
CA TYR A 32 28.10 19.24 -9.79
C TYR A 32 27.16 18.31 -10.56
N VAL A 33 27.66 17.54 -11.53
CA VAL A 33 26.85 16.56 -12.28
C VAL A 33 26.40 15.41 -11.38
N GLY A 34 27.27 14.90 -10.50
CA GLY A 34 26.91 13.90 -9.50
C GLY A 34 25.84 14.38 -8.52
N ARG A 35 25.95 15.63 -8.05
CA ARG A 35 24.99 16.24 -7.12
C ARG A 35 23.65 16.55 -7.77
N ASN A 36 23.64 16.97 -9.03
CA ASN A 36 22.41 17.18 -9.81
C ASN A 36 21.71 15.86 -10.13
N ASN A 37 22.46 14.80 -10.45
CA ASN A 37 21.90 13.48 -10.68
C ASN A 37 21.32 12.86 -9.39
N GLN A 38 21.98 13.07 -8.25
CA GLN A 38 21.50 12.60 -6.94
C GLN A 38 20.26 13.38 -6.46
N ALA A 39 20.22 14.71 -6.65
CA ALA A 39 19.04 15.52 -6.35
C ALA A 39 17.84 15.18 -7.25
N SER A 40 18.10 14.88 -8.52
CA SER A 40 17.10 14.41 -9.49
C SER A 40 16.56 13.02 -9.11
N ALA A 41 17.44 12.08 -8.75
CA ALA A 41 17.07 10.73 -8.31
C ALA A 41 16.25 10.75 -7.01
N LYS A 42 16.68 11.54 -6.02
CA LYS A 42 15.93 11.74 -4.76
C LYS A 42 14.52 12.26 -4.99
N THR A 43 14.39 13.25 -5.88
CA THR A 43 13.09 13.81 -6.27
C THR A 43 12.23 12.76 -6.99
N SER A 44 12.83 11.88 -7.79
CA SER A 44 12.13 10.78 -8.48
C SER A 44 11.58 9.73 -7.52
N ASN A 45 12.39 9.26 -6.55
CA ASN A 45 11.96 8.28 -5.56
C ASN A 45 10.85 8.81 -4.66
N LEU A 46 10.98 10.06 -4.20
CA LEU A 46 9.94 10.71 -3.40
C LEU A 46 8.61 10.85 -4.16
N ARG A 47 8.66 11.20 -5.45
CA ARG A 47 7.47 11.27 -6.30
C ARG A 47 6.76 9.92 -6.42
N LYS A 48 7.51 8.82 -6.56
CA LYS A 48 6.92 7.47 -6.61
C LYS A 48 6.25 7.08 -5.30
N ILE A 49 6.87 7.40 -4.16
CA ILE A 49 6.28 7.18 -2.84
C ILE A 49 4.97 7.99 -2.71
N VAL A 50 5.00 9.29 -3.02
CA VAL A 50 3.81 10.15 -2.93
C VAL A 50 2.71 9.71 -3.90
N CYS A 51 3.07 9.25 -5.11
CA CYS A 51 2.14 8.67 -6.07
C CYS A 51 1.33 7.53 -5.45
N SER A 52 2.01 6.57 -4.83
CA SER A 52 1.37 5.45 -4.15
C SER A 52 0.48 5.89 -2.98
N LEU A 53 0.92 6.87 -2.19
CA LEU A 53 0.13 7.40 -1.07
C LEU A 53 -1.13 8.12 -1.55
N ILE A 54 -1.05 8.93 -2.62
CA ILE A 54 -2.22 9.57 -3.21
C ILE A 54 -3.21 8.52 -3.73
N ARG A 55 -2.72 7.45 -4.38
CA ARG A 55 -3.61 6.34 -4.80
C ARG A 55 -4.38 5.77 -3.61
N PHE A 56 -3.73 5.50 -2.49
CA PHE A 56 -4.43 5.06 -1.27
C PHE A 56 -5.45 6.07 -0.78
N ASP A 57 -5.13 7.36 -0.79
CA ASP A 57 -6.05 8.40 -0.35
C ASP A 57 -7.29 8.49 -1.26
N LEU A 58 -7.11 8.46 -2.58
CA LEU A 58 -8.21 8.46 -3.55
C LEU A 58 -9.05 7.19 -3.47
N TRP A 59 -8.43 6.03 -3.33
CA TRP A 59 -9.14 4.76 -3.14
C TRP A 59 -9.91 4.71 -1.84
N THR A 60 -9.38 5.33 -0.78
CA THR A 60 -10.10 5.49 0.49
C THR A 60 -11.33 6.35 0.29
N LEU A 61 -11.21 7.49 -0.41
CA LEU A 61 -12.36 8.34 -0.74
C LEU A 61 -13.43 7.59 -1.53
N ASP A 62 -13.06 6.85 -2.59
CA ASP A 62 -14.02 6.07 -3.39
C ASP A 62 -14.70 4.97 -2.59
N THR A 63 -13.93 4.29 -1.74
CA THR A 63 -14.44 3.22 -0.90
C THR A 63 -15.44 3.76 0.12
N LEU A 64 -15.14 4.87 0.77
CA LEU A 64 -16.06 5.52 1.71
C LEU A 64 -17.31 6.02 0.99
N ARG A 65 -17.15 6.69 -0.16
CA ARG A 65 -18.29 7.16 -0.98
C ARG A 65 -19.18 5.99 -1.40
N SER A 66 -18.60 4.91 -1.90
CA SER A 66 -19.32 3.72 -2.35
C SER A 66 -19.99 2.97 -1.18
N ALA A 67 -19.36 2.91 -0.01
CA ALA A 67 -19.96 2.31 1.18
C ALA A 67 -21.20 3.10 1.62
N PHE A 68 -21.10 4.43 1.60
CA PHE A 68 -22.19 5.31 2.02
C PHE A 68 -23.36 5.35 1.02
N PHE A 69 -23.08 5.58 -0.27
CA PHE A 69 -24.13 5.82 -1.26
C PHE A 69 -24.64 4.55 -1.97
N LYS A 70 -23.80 3.53 -2.16
CA LYS A 70 -24.12 2.38 -3.03
C LYS A 70 -24.37 1.08 -2.26
N THR A 71 -23.60 0.84 -1.20
CA THR A 71 -23.46 -0.52 -0.63
C THR A 71 -24.10 -0.69 0.74
N HIS A 72 -25.01 0.22 1.16
CA HIS A 72 -25.76 0.27 2.42
C HIS A 72 -25.23 1.36 3.39
N PRO A 73 -25.97 2.48 3.56
CA PRO A 73 -25.61 3.57 4.50
C PRO A 73 -25.44 3.15 5.98
N GLN A 74 -25.79 1.90 6.31
CA GLN A 74 -25.65 1.34 7.65
C GLN A 74 -24.21 0.88 7.94
N ILE A 75 -23.37 0.70 6.92
CA ILE A 75 -21.98 0.22 7.08
C ILE A 75 -21.07 1.33 7.61
N ILE A 76 -21.24 2.57 7.12
CA ILE A 76 -20.51 3.74 7.61
C ILE A 76 -21.42 4.95 7.80
N ASN A 77 -21.13 5.75 8.81
CA ASN A 77 -21.80 7.03 9.01
C ASN A 77 -21.28 8.06 7.98
N ARG A 78 -22.20 8.88 7.44
CA ARG A 78 -21.91 10.02 6.56
C ARG A 78 -20.72 10.88 7.04
N GLY A 79 -20.65 11.15 8.34
CA GLY A 79 -19.59 11.98 8.91
C GLY A 79 -18.18 11.38 8.79
N VAL A 80 -18.04 10.06 8.56
CA VAL A 80 -16.74 9.43 8.28
C VAL A 80 -16.24 9.85 6.89
N TYR A 81 -17.12 9.81 5.89
CA TYR A 81 -16.82 10.23 4.52
C TYR A 81 -16.45 11.72 4.48
N GLU A 82 -17.31 12.60 5.04
CA GLU A 82 -17.10 14.05 5.02
C GLU A 82 -15.79 14.45 5.71
N ARG A 83 -15.49 13.87 6.88
CA ARG A 83 -14.22 14.13 7.58
C ARG A 83 -13.00 13.69 6.78
N PHE A 84 -13.10 12.61 6.00
CA PHE A 84 -11.97 12.16 5.17
C PHE A 84 -11.80 13.07 3.95
N GLU A 85 -12.89 13.45 3.30
CA GLU A 85 -12.88 14.38 2.16
C GLU A 85 -12.26 15.74 2.55
N GLU A 86 -12.55 16.26 3.75
CA GLU A 86 -11.96 17.48 4.31
C GLU A 86 -10.42 17.41 4.52
N LEU A 87 -9.83 16.21 4.54
CA LEU A 87 -8.37 16.05 4.65
C LEU A 87 -7.66 16.19 3.31
N LEU A 88 -8.39 16.13 2.20
CA LEU A 88 -7.84 16.12 0.85
C LEU A 88 -7.93 17.50 0.21
N ASP A 89 -6.92 17.85 -0.58
CA ASP A 89 -6.95 19.06 -1.40
C ASP A 89 -8.03 18.94 -2.48
N ALA A 90 -8.66 20.06 -2.85
CA ALA A 90 -9.74 20.09 -3.82
C ALA A 90 -9.35 19.49 -5.19
N GLU A 91 -8.09 19.62 -5.60
CA GLU A 91 -7.57 18.99 -6.82
C GLU A 91 -7.56 17.45 -6.73
N LEU A 92 -7.25 16.88 -5.56
CA LEU A 92 -7.31 15.43 -5.35
C LEU A 92 -8.76 14.93 -5.35
N VAL A 93 -9.67 15.68 -4.72
CA VAL A 93 -11.11 15.36 -4.75
C VAL A 93 -11.65 15.37 -6.19
N ALA A 94 -11.21 16.31 -7.03
CA ALA A 94 -11.57 16.31 -8.45
C ALA A 94 -10.99 15.11 -9.23
N LEU A 95 -9.78 14.65 -8.88
CA LEU A 95 -9.17 13.47 -9.50
C LEU A 95 -9.90 12.16 -9.15
N HIS A 96 -10.60 12.09 -8.02
CA HIS A 96 -11.38 10.92 -7.65
C HIS A 96 -12.58 10.67 -8.58
N GLU A 97 -13.08 11.66 -9.32
CA GLU A 97 -14.22 11.49 -10.24
C GLU A 97 -13.88 10.78 -11.55
N TRP A 98 -12.61 10.43 -11.77
CA TRP A 98 -12.17 9.75 -12.98
C TRP A 98 -12.67 8.30 -13.04
N GLU A 99 -13.12 7.91 -14.24
CA GLU A 99 -13.35 6.51 -14.58
C GLU A 99 -12.02 5.75 -14.44
N ASP A 100 -12.08 4.50 -13.99
CA ASP A 100 -10.94 3.60 -13.89
C ASP A 100 -9.86 3.99 -12.85
N LEU A 101 -10.27 4.56 -11.71
CA LEU A 101 -9.41 4.97 -10.60
C LEU A 101 -8.46 3.85 -10.08
N TYR A 102 -8.85 2.58 -10.23
CA TYR A 102 -8.06 1.41 -9.81
C TYR A 102 -7.16 0.85 -10.92
N GLU A 103 -7.22 1.41 -12.13
CA GLU A 103 -6.46 0.96 -13.29
C GLU A 103 -5.15 1.72 -13.47
N PHE A 104 -4.26 1.13 -14.28
CA PHE A 104 -2.94 1.71 -14.57
C PHE A 104 -3.04 3.02 -15.37
N GLY A 105 -4.09 3.19 -16.19
CA GLY A 105 -4.29 4.37 -17.05
C GLY A 105 -4.40 5.68 -16.28
N PHE A 106 -4.86 5.64 -15.03
CA PHE A 106 -5.00 6.81 -14.15
C PHE A 106 -3.65 7.47 -13.78
N GLU A 107 -2.53 6.78 -14.01
CA GLU A 107 -1.21 7.31 -13.68
C GLU A 107 -0.88 8.63 -14.39
N VAL A 108 -1.33 8.82 -15.64
CA VAL A 108 -1.01 10.03 -16.43
C VAL A 108 -1.57 11.29 -15.77
N GLN A 109 -2.81 11.24 -15.31
CA GLN A 109 -3.50 12.33 -14.63
C GLN A 109 -2.82 12.65 -13.31
N LEU A 110 -2.45 11.59 -12.57
CA LEU A 110 -1.76 11.72 -11.29
C LEU A 110 -0.35 12.32 -11.46
N GLN A 111 0.38 11.95 -12.52
CA GLN A 111 1.68 12.56 -12.83
C GLN A 111 1.55 14.06 -13.14
N GLY A 112 0.47 14.49 -13.79
CA GLY A 112 0.17 15.90 -14.02
C GLY A 112 0.02 16.70 -12.73
N TYR A 113 -0.66 16.13 -11.72
CA TYR A 113 -0.78 16.71 -10.39
C TYR A 113 0.58 16.72 -9.65
N LEU A 114 1.25 15.56 -9.59
CA LEU A 114 2.56 15.43 -8.95
C LEU A 114 3.58 16.40 -9.54
N GLY A 115 3.56 16.62 -10.86
CA GLY A 115 4.45 17.53 -11.58
C GLY A 115 4.46 18.97 -11.04
N ARG A 116 3.34 19.42 -10.45
CA ARG A 116 3.20 20.75 -9.86
C ARG A 116 3.74 20.86 -8.43
N LEU A 117 3.93 19.75 -7.74
CA LEU A 117 4.39 19.74 -6.35
C LEU A 117 5.90 19.97 -6.27
N SER A 118 6.28 20.88 -5.38
CA SER A 118 7.67 21.08 -4.96
C SER A 118 8.15 19.91 -4.10
N VAL A 119 9.48 19.73 -4.00
CA VAL A 119 10.08 18.70 -3.12
C VAL A 119 9.62 18.84 -1.67
N GLN A 120 9.45 20.07 -1.19
CA GLN A 120 8.97 20.35 0.16
C GLN A 120 7.53 19.86 0.36
N GLN A 121 6.63 20.14 -0.58
CA GLN A 121 5.24 19.65 -0.53
C GLN A 121 5.17 18.13 -0.60
N LEU A 122 6.03 17.50 -1.41
CA LEU A 122 6.13 16.03 -1.45
C LEU A 122 6.55 15.46 -0.09
N LEU A 123 7.54 16.06 0.58
CA LEU A 123 7.96 15.64 1.93
C LEU A 123 6.87 15.86 2.97
N GLU A 124 6.16 16.98 2.90
CA GLU A 124 5.01 17.27 3.76
C GLU A 124 3.92 16.22 3.60
N TYR A 125 3.61 15.82 2.36
CA TYR A 125 2.65 14.76 2.07
C TYR A 125 3.07 13.41 2.68
N VAL A 126 4.34 13.03 2.52
CA VAL A 126 4.86 11.79 3.11
C VAL A 126 4.76 11.80 4.64
N ARG A 127 4.99 12.96 5.27
CA ARG A 127 5.02 13.12 6.72
C ARG A 127 3.64 13.29 7.35
N ASP A 128 2.63 13.70 6.59
CA ASP A 128 1.27 13.85 7.08
C ASP A 128 0.64 12.49 7.38
N LEU A 129 0.24 12.24 8.63
CA LEU A 129 -0.38 10.98 9.05
C LEU A 129 -1.91 10.97 9.01
N ARG A 130 -2.56 12.10 8.75
CA ARG A 130 -4.00 12.25 8.93
C ARG A 130 -4.79 11.25 8.09
N THR A 131 -4.50 11.17 6.79
CA THR A 131 -5.20 10.25 5.86
C THR A 131 -4.92 8.78 6.17
N SER A 132 -3.68 8.45 6.59
CA SER A 132 -3.31 7.05 6.87
C SER A 132 -4.08 6.40 8.01
N THR A 133 -4.73 7.18 8.88
CA THR A 133 -5.63 6.64 9.91
C THR A 133 -6.84 5.90 9.34
N TYR A 134 -7.12 6.06 8.04
CA TYR A 134 -8.23 5.42 7.33
C TYR A 134 -7.81 4.22 6.45
N TYR A 135 -6.51 3.90 6.35
CA TYR A 135 -6.03 2.85 5.45
C TYR A 135 -6.51 1.45 5.85
N ALA A 136 -6.58 1.16 7.14
CA ALA A 136 -7.23 -0.05 7.63
C ALA A 136 -8.71 -0.08 7.22
N GLN A 137 -9.42 1.05 7.38
CA GLN A 137 -10.84 1.15 7.03
C GLN A 137 -11.08 0.94 5.52
N LEU A 138 -10.22 1.47 4.65
CA LEU A 138 -10.24 1.18 3.21
C LEU A 138 -10.24 -0.33 2.95
N MET A 139 -9.27 -1.05 3.50
CA MET A 139 -9.13 -2.50 3.30
C MET A 139 -10.32 -3.27 3.88
N HIS A 140 -10.76 -2.88 5.08
CA HIS A 140 -11.91 -3.49 5.74
C HIS A 140 -13.17 -3.41 4.87
N LEU A 141 -13.51 -2.20 4.43
CA LEU A 141 -14.72 -1.98 3.64
C LEU A 141 -14.64 -2.71 2.30
N ARG A 142 -13.49 -2.76 1.65
CA ARG A 142 -13.33 -3.52 0.40
C ARG A 142 -13.49 -5.02 0.60
N LEU A 143 -12.98 -5.57 1.70
CA LEU A 143 -13.22 -6.97 2.07
C LEU A 143 -14.72 -7.23 2.31
N VAL A 144 -15.40 -6.36 3.06
CA VAL A 144 -16.84 -6.46 3.31
C VAL A 144 -17.65 -6.40 2.01
N MET A 145 -17.36 -5.44 1.13
CA MET A 145 -18.03 -5.32 -0.17
C MET A 145 -17.82 -6.57 -1.03
N ALA A 146 -16.60 -7.11 -1.07
CA ALA A 146 -16.29 -8.32 -1.81
C ALA A 146 -17.07 -9.53 -1.26
N ASP A 147 -17.16 -9.67 0.06
CA ASP A 147 -17.88 -10.76 0.72
C ASP A 147 -19.40 -10.65 0.54
N MET A 148 -19.96 -9.44 0.62
CA MET A 148 -21.38 -9.18 0.39
C MET A 148 -21.82 -9.64 -1.00
N VAL A 149 -21.10 -9.24 -2.06
CA VAL A 149 -21.47 -9.61 -3.43
C VAL A 149 -21.32 -11.13 -3.66
N ARG A 150 -20.29 -11.76 -3.09
CA ARG A 150 -20.12 -13.23 -3.17
C ARG A 150 -21.24 -13.98 -2.45
N THR A 151 -21.61 -13.53 -1.26
CA THR A 151 -22.69 -14.14 -0.47
C THR A 151 -24.03 -13.98 -1.18
N GLU A 152 -24.30 -12.79 -1.73
CA GLU A 152 -25.50 -12.53 -2.51
C GLU A 152 -25.56 -13.40 -3.76
N PHE A 153 -24.45 -13.57 -4.48
CA PHE A 153 -24.37 -14.47 -5.63
C PHE A 153 -24.69 -15.92 -5.26
N GLN A 154 -24.08 -16.43 -4.19
CA GLN A 154 -24.32 -17.80 -3.72
C GLN A 154 -25.77 -18.02 -3.28
N TYR A 155 -26.39 -17.00 -2.68
CA TYR A 155 -27.80 -17.04 -2.32
C TYR A 155 -28.69 -17.03 -3.57
N ALA A 156 -28.38 -16.15 -4.52
CA ALA A 156 -29.12 -15.97 -5.76
C ALA A 156 -29.09 -17.20 -6.66
N GLU A 157 -27.97 -17.90 -6.70
CA GLU A 157 -27.79 -19.15 -7.45
C GLU A 157 -28.63 -20.30 -6.87
N LYS A 158 -28.89 -20.29 -5.55
CA LYS A 158 -29.63 -21.34 -4.84
C LYS A 158 -31.13 -21.06 -4.70
N THR A 159 -31.58 -19.85 -5.01
CA THR A 159 -32.95 -19.38 -4.76
C THR A 159 -33.71 -19.20 -6.07
N SER A 160 -34.98 -19.62 -6.12
CA SER A 160 -35.82 -19.53 -7.33
C SER A 160 -36.04 -18.07 -7.78
N ASP A 161 -36.00 -17.82 -9.11
CA ASP A 161 -36.10 -16.51 -9.78
C ASP A 161 -37.14 -15.51 -9.23
N ARG A 162 -38.27 -16.01 -8.69
CA ARG A 162 -39.43 -15.17 -8.33
C ARG A 162 -39.22 -14.30 -7.10
N THR A 163 -38.38 -14.68 -6.14
CA THR A 163 -38.21 -13.95 -4.87
C THR A 163 -37.21 -12.79 -4.95
N ILE A 164 -36.29 -12.82 -5.90
CA ILE A 164 -35.20 -11.85 -6.00
C ILE A 164 -35.62 -10.61 -6.81
N LEU A 165 -36.43 -10.82 -7.86
CA LEU A 165 -36.83 -9.76 -8.79
C LEU A 165 -37.86 -8.77 -8.21
N GLN A 166 -38.58 -9.11 -7.14
CA GLN A 166 -39.64 -8.25 -6.60
C GLN A 166 -39.14 -6.97 -5.91
N HIS A 167 -37.82 -6.81 -5.72
CA HIS A 167 -37.23 -5.72 -4.95
C HIS A 167 -36.16 -4.92 -5.71
N MET A 168 -35.94 -5.18 -7.00
CA MET A 168 -34.84 -4.59 -7.77
C MET A 168 -35.36 -3.94 -9.05
N ASP A 169 -35.46 -2.61 -9.06
CA ASP A 169 -35.97 -1.85 -10.23
C ASP A 169 -34.97 -1.77 -11.41
N TRP A 170 -33.73 -2.23 -11.20
CA TRP A 170 -32.62 -2.07 -12.16
C TRP A 170 -32.31 -3.32 -12.99
N CYS A 171 -32.93 -4.47 -12.70
CA CYS A 171 -32.80 -5.70 -13.50
C CYS A 171 -34.19 -6.26 -13.87
N LYS A 172 -34.32 -6.81 -15.08
CA LYS A 172 -35.59 -7.36 -15.59
C LYS A 172 -35.63 -8.88 -15.50
N THR A 173 -34.48 -9.53 -15.47
CA THR A 173 -34.36 -10.98 -15.43
C THR A 173 -33.39 -11.44 -14.34
N HIS A 174 -33.59 -12.66 -13.84
CA HIS A 174 -32.66 -13.27 -12.88
C HIS A 174 -31.25 -13.43 -13.47
N GLN A 175 -31.15 -13.71 -14.77
CA GLN A 175 -29.87 -13.80 -15.47
C GLN A 175 -29.14 -12.44 -15.51
N GLU A 176 -29.83 -11.34 -15.77
CA GLU A 176 -29.24 -9.98 -15.70
C GLU A 176 -28.73 -9.68 -14.29
N TYR A 177 -29.51 -10.06 -13.27
CA TYR A 177 -29.12 -9.90 -11.88
C TYR A 177 -27.85 -10.71 -11.52
N LEU A 178 -27.80 -11.99 -11.89
CA LEU A 178 -26.60 -12.82 -11.70
C LEU A 178 -25.40 -12.26 -12.46
N ALA A 179 -25.58 -11.78 -13.70
CA ALA A 179 -24.51 -11.18 -14.47
C ALA A 179 -23.93 -9.93 -13.78
N GLN A 180 -24.78 -9.12 -13.15
CA GLN A 180 -24.35 -7.95 -12.38
C GLN A 180 -23.61 -8.34 -11.09
N LEU A 181 -24.05 -9.40 -10.40
CA LEU A 181 -23.30 -9.93 -9.25
C LEU A 181 -21.94 -10.47 -9.66
N VAL A 182 -21.85 -11.19 -10.79
CA VAL A 182 -20.56 -11.65 -11.34
C VAL A 182 -19.66 -10.47 -11.67
N ALA A 183 -20.17 -9.43 -12.34
CA ALA A 183 -19.42 -8.21 -12.60
C ALA A 183 -18.93 -7.56 -11.29
N GLY A 184 -19.79 -7.49 -10.27
CA GLY A 184 -19.43 -7.00 -8.94
C GLY A 184 -18.33 -7.83 -8.25
N ILE A 185 -18.34 -9.16 -8.38
CA ILE A 185 -17.28 -10.04 -7.88
C ILE A 185 -15.96 -9.73 -8.59
N CYS A 186 -15.99 -9.58 -9.92
CA CYS A 186 -14.80 -9.25 -10.71
C CYS A 186 -14.21 -7.90 -10.30
N VAL A 187 -15.03 -6.84 -10.24
CA VAL A 187 -14.61 -5.48 -9.85
C VAL A 187 -14.01 -5.47 -8.45
N ASN A 188 -14.68 -6.06 -7.45
CA ASN A 188 -14.14 -6.08 -6.09
C ASN A 188 -12.84 -6.88 -5.98
N SER A 189 -12.71 -7.98 -6.74
CA SER A 189 -11.48 -8.77 -6.77
C SER A 189 -10.33 -8.01 -7.44
N GLN A 190 -10.61 -7.24 -8.51
CA GLN A 190 -9.63 -6.36 -9.15
C GLN A 190 -9.18 -5.24 -8.21
N ASN A 191 -10.11 -4.58 -7.51
CA ASN A 191 -9.78 -3.51 -6.56
C ASN A 191 -8.92 -4.01 -5.40
N LEU A 192 -9.23 -5.18 -4.83
CA LEU A 192 -8.39 -5.80 -3.80
C LEU A 192 -6.98 -6.12 -4.32
N ARG A 193 -6.85 -6.64 -5.54
CA ARG A 193 -5.55 -6.86 -6.19
C ARG A 193 -4.77 -5.57 -6.43
N ALA A 194 -5.45 -4.50 -6.84
CA ALA A 194 -4.83 -3.19 -7.02
C ALA A 194 -4.29 -2.64 -5.68
N ILE A 195 -5.07 -2.75 -4.61
CA ILE A 195 -4.65 -2.37 -3.25
C ILE A 195 -3.42 -3.18 -2.80
N GLU A 196 -3.44 -4.50 -2.95
CA GLU A 196 -2.33 -5.36 -2.57
C GLU A 196 -1.04 -5.04 -3.35
N ARG A 197 -1.18 -4.87 -4.67
CA ARG A 197 -0.07 -4.54 -5.56
C ARG A 197 0.53 -3.18 -5.23
N GLU A 198 -0.30 -2.16 -5.04
CA GLU A 198 0.17 -0.81 -4.74
C GLU A 198 0.87 -0.74 -3.38
N ALA A 199 0.40 -1.51 -2.38
CA ALA A 199 1.08 -1.59 -1.10
C ALA A 199 2.48 -2.21 -1.26
N SER A 200 2.60 -3.25 -2.09
CA SER A 200 3.90 -3.83 -2.46
C SER A 200 4.79 -2.84 -3.22
N PHE A 201 4.24 -2.05 -4.15
CA PHE A 201 4.98 -1.00 -4.85
C PHE A 201 5.45 0.10 -3.92
N LEU A 202 4.58 0.59 -3.02
CA LEU A 202 4.96 1.57 -2.01
C LEU A 202 6.12 1.06 -1.16
N ARG A 203 6.06 -0.19 -0.70
CA ARG A 203 7.17 -0.84 0.03
C ARG A 203 8.47 -0.81 -0.77
N ASP A 204 8.42 -1.22 -2.03
CA ASP A 204 9.61 -1.32 -2.87
C ASP A 204 10.19 0.07 -3.20
N HIS A 205 9.34 1.08 -3.40
CA HIS A 205 9.75 2.48 -3.56
C HIS A 205 10.44 3.01 -2.29
N VAL A 206 9.89 2.75 -1.10
CA VAL A 206 10.49 3.18 0.16
C VAL A 206 11.80 2.45 0.42
N LYS A 207 11.84 1.14 0.22
CA LYS A 207 13.08 0.36 0.34
C LYS A 207 14.19 0.92 -0.54
N HIS A 208 13.91 1.18 -1.81
CA HIS A 208 14.89 1.77 -2.73
C HIS A 208 15.34 3.16 -2.25
N ALA A 209 14.42 3.99 -1.77
CA ALA A 209 14.74 5.32 -1.24
C ALA A 209 15.62 5.26 0.02
N VAL A 210 15.41 4.28 0.90
CA VAL A 210 16.28 4.00 2.07
C VAL A 210 17.67 3.59 1.60
N GLU A 211 17.77 2.61 0.70
CA GLU A 211 19.05 2.12 0.15
C GLU A 211 19.85 3.24 -0.56
N SER A 212 19.16 4.25 -1.08
CA SER A 212 19.77 5.40 -1.76
C SER A 212 20.12 6.56 -0.81
N GLY A 213 19.73 6.49 0.47
CA GLY A 213 19.92 7.57 1.44
C GLY A 213 19.02 8.80 1.17
N ASP A 214 17.90 8.61 0.46
CA ASP A 214 17.01 9.69 0.05
C ASP A 214 16.08 10.15 1.18
N LEU A 215 15.84 9.29 2.18
CA LEU A 215 14.93 9.53 3.30
C LEU A 215 15.73 9.82 4.57
N ASP A 216 15.31 10.87 5.30
CA ASP A 216 15.79 11.07 6.67
C ASP A 216 15.00 10.20 7.67
N ASP A 217 15.56 9.99 8.85
CA ASP A 217 14.98 9.13 9.90
C ASP A 217 13.56 9.54 10.27
N THR A 218 13.30 10.86 10.27
CA THR A 218 11.96 11.39 10.57
C THR A 218 10.95 10.95 9.52
N THR A 219 11.29 11.08 8.24
CA THR A 219 10.43 10.70 7.11
C THR A 219 10.23 9.19 7.08
N LEU A 220 11.29 8.41 7.33
CA LEU A 220 11.20 6.95 7.42
C LEU A 220 10.29 6.50 8.57
N MET A 221 10.37 7.15 9.74
CA MET A 221 9.49 6.86 10.87
C MET A 221 8.02 7.16 10.56
N GLN A 222 7.72 8.27 9.85
CA GLN A 222 6.34 8.56 9.43
C GLN A 222 5.83 7.55 8.41
N LEU A 223 6.64 7.18 7.43
CA LEU A 223 6.30 6.13 6.46
C LEU A 223 6.01 4.81 7.16
N ARG A 224 6.82 4.42 8.15
CA ARG A 224 6.58 3.22 8.95
C ARG A 224 5.20 3.25 9.61
N ARG A 225 4.76 4.37 10.20
CA ARG A 225 3.41 4.49 10.79
C ARG A 225 2.31 4.30 9.75
N LYS A 226 2.50 4.80 8.53
CA LYS A 226 1.57 4.55 7.41
C LYS A 226 1.51 3.06 7.04
N PHE A 227 2.65 2.38 7.02
CA PHE A 227 2.69 0.93 6.81
C PHE A 227 2.08 0.14 7.96
N GLU A 228 2.21 0.58 9.21
CA GLU A 228 1.54 -0.05 10.35
C GLU A 228 0.01 0.01 10.19
N ALA A 229 -0.52 1.13 9.70
CA ALA A 229 -1.95 1.25 9.37
C ALA A 229 -2.37 0.35 8.19
N LEU A 230 -1.54 0.20 7.16
CA LEU A 230 -1.80 -0.75 6.06
C LEU A 230 -1.73 -2.21 6.56
N GLN A 231 -0.76 -2.51 7.40
CA GLN A 231 -0.46 -3.86 7.90
C GLN A 231 -1.59 -4.45 8.74
N GLU A 232 -2.45 -3.62 9.34
CA GLU A 232 -3.58 -4.08 10.14
C GLU A 232 -4.47 -5.07 9.39
N LEU A 233 -4.76 -4.81 8.11
CA LEU A 233 -5.65 -5.63 7.28
C LEU A 233 -5.04 -6.14 5.97
N TYR A 234 -3.81 -5.72 5.64
CA TYR A 234 -3.09 -6.24 4.49
C TYR A 234 -3.00 -7.78 4.43
N PRO A 235 -2.76 -8.50 5.55
CA PRO A 235 -2.74 -9.95 5.55
C PRO A 235 -4.07 -10.57 5.10
N ASP A 236 -5.21 -10.01 5.50
CA ASP A 236 -6.54 -10.51 5.15
C ASP A 236 -6.88 -10.22 3.69
N VAL A 237 -6.45 -9.06 3.17
CA VAL A 237 -6.52 -8.76 1.73
C VAL A 237 -5.74 -9.80 0.93
N CYS A 238 -4.53 -10.15 1.35
CA CYS A 238 -3.72 -11.18 0.67
C CYS A 238 -4.42 -12.55 0.70
N VAL A 239 -4.95 -12.96 1.85
CA VAL A 239 -5.70 -14.22 1.97
C VAL A 239 -6.93 -14.23 1.06
N SER A 240 -7.67 -13.13 0.95
CA SER A 240 -8.81 -13.06 0.04
C SER A 240 -8.44 -13.16 -1.45
N ILE A 241 -7.20 -12.85 -1.83
CA ILE A 241 -6.76 -12.83 -3.23
C ILE A 241 -6.06 -14.14 -3.62
N SER A 242 -5.12 -14.60 -2.79
CA SER A 242 -4.23 -15.73 -3.11
C SER A 242 -4.31 -16.87 -2.11
N GLY A 243 -5.03 -16.71 -0.99
CA GLY A 243 -5.05 -17.67 0.12
C GLY A 243 -3.83 -17.59 1.04
N ASP A 244 -2.80 -16.83 0.65
CA ASP A 244 -1.55 -16.71 1.40
C ASP A 244 -1.54 -15.47 2.29
N ARG A 245 -1.24 -15.67 3.57
CA ARG A 245 -1.06 -14.57 4.51
C ARG A 245 0.33 -13.96 4.35
N ARG A 246 0.40 -12.66 4.05
CA ARG A 246 1.65 -11.90 3.89
C ARG A 246 1.67 -10.68 4.81
N ASP A 247 2.86 -10.33 5.27
CA ASP A 247 3.13 -9.13 6.08
C ASP A 247 3.89 -8.14 5.22
N ILE A 248 3.40 -6.89 5.10
CA ILE A 248 4.00 -5.85 4.26
C ILE A 248 5.29 -5.30 4.86
N LEU A 249 5.36 -5.27 6.19
CA LEU A 249 6.55 -4.93 6.91
C LEU A 249 7.50 -6.12 6.73
N THR A 250 7.23 -7.28 7.31
CA THR A 250 8.21 -8.37 7.38
C THR A 250 8.28 -9.28 6.14
N TYR A 251 7.87 -8.80 4.97
CA TYR A 251 7.83 -9.61 3.74
C TYR A 251 9.21 -10.21 3.43
N LYS A 252 9.24 -11.54 3.21
CA LYS A 252 10.47 -12.32 3.00
C LYS A 252 11.52 -12.13 4.11
N HIS A 253 11.09 -11.81 5.32
CA HIS A 253 11.93 -11.58 6.51
C HIS A 253 12.92 -10.41 6.39
N VAL A 254 12.72 -9.50 5.43
CA VAL A 254 13.59 -8.32 5.26
C VAL A 254 13.01 -7.14 6.05
N LEU A 255 13.79 -6.64 7.02
CA LEU A 255 13.44 -5.44 7.79
C LEU A 255 13.92 -4.19 7.04
N TRP A 256 13.29 -3.89 5.90
CA TRP A 256 13.75 -2.82 4.99
C TRP A 256 13.68 -1.40 5.61
N TRP A 257 12.97 -1.24 6.74
CA TRP A 257 12.82 0.02 7.48
C TRP A 257 13.75 0.13 8.69
N ASP A 258 14.52 -0.90 9.01
CA ASP A 258 15.48 -0.91 10.11
C ASP A 258 16.87 -1.12 9.50
N PRO A 259 17.57 -0.05 9.09
CA PRO A 259 18.90 -0.16 8.48
C PRO A 259 19.91 -0.84 9.41
N ASP A 260 19.72 -0.75 10.72
CA ASP A 260 20.58 -1.36 11.74
C ASP A 260 20.21 -2.84 12.02
N ALA A 261 19.08 -3.33 11.51
CA ALA A 261 18.65 -4.70 11.74
C ALA A 261 19.54 -5.73 11.04
N GLU A 262 20.05 -5.41 9.86
CA GLU A 262 20.92 -6.33 9.12
C GLU A 262 22.30 -6.41 9.77
N GLU A 263 22.82 -5.28 10.29
CA GLU A 263 24.06 -5.23 11.07
C GLU A 263 23.94 -5.99 12.40
N ARG A 264 22.77 -5.90 13.07
CA ARG A 264 22.45 -6.73 14.23
C ARG A 264 22.37 -8.23 13.91
N ARG A 265 21.76 -8.61 12.78
CA ARG A 265 21.66 -10.02 12.35
C ARG A 265 23.01 -10.63 11.99
N LEU A 266 23.89 -9.87 11.35
CA LEU A 266 25.26 -10.28 11.06
C LEU A 266 26.05 -10.47 12.35
N SER A 267 25.89 -9.54 13.31
CA SER A 267 26.50 -9.61 14.64
C SER A 267 25.99 -10.79 15.48
N GLU A 268 24.75 -11.24 15.27
CA GLU A 268 24.18 -12.44 15.92
C GLU A 268 24.60 -13.75 15.25
N ARG A 269 24.84 -13.76 13.93
CA ARG A 269 25.33 -14.94 13.20
C ARG A 269 26.80 -15.27 13.50
N ASP A 270 27.61 -14.26 13.82
CA ASP A 270 29.02 -14.43 14.18
C ASP A 270 29.24 -14.82 15.66
N GLN A 271 28.16 -14.96 16.45
CA GLN A 271 28.28 -15.51 17.78
C GLN A 271 28.34 -17.05 17.71
N PRO A 272 29.40 -17.69 18.26
CA PRO A 272 29.44 -19.14 18.38
C PRO A 272 28.25 -19.61 19.22
N PRO A 273 27.71 -20.82 18.97
CA PRO A 273 26.57 -21.33 19.71
C PRO A 273 26.92 -21.28 21.19
N ARG A 274 26.17 -20.45 21.94
CA ARG A 274 26.30 -20.41 23.40
C ARG A 274 26.02 -21.82 23.90
N THR A 275 27.08 -22.51 24.29
CA THR A 275 26.97 -23.74 25.07
C THR A 275 26.18 -23.38 26.32
N LEU A 276 24.94 -23.83 26.35
CA LEU A 276 24.13 -23.90 27.56
C LEU A 276 24.86 -24.81 28.54
N SER A 277 25.74 -24.20 29.33
CA SER A 277 26.25 -24.79 30.56
C SER A 277 25.04 -25.07 31.44
N LYS A 278 24.68 -26.35 31.53
CA LYS A 278 23.71 -26.92 32.46
C LYS A 278 24.17 -26.66 33.90
N HIS A 279 24.01 -25.45 34.43
CA HIS A 279 24.22 -25.19 35.86
C HIS A 279 23.62 -23.84 36.32
N THR A 280 22.36 -23.56 36.00
CA THR A 280 21.53 -22.68 36.86
C THR A 280 20.05 -22.92 36.58
N LEU A 281 19.58 -24.13 36.93
CA LEU A 281 18.15 -24.44 37.02
C LEU A 281 17.81 -24.67 38.49
N ALA A 282 17.84 -23.59 39.28
CA ALA A 282 17.18 -23.48 40.57
C ALA A 282 17.34 -22.03 41.06
N GLN A 283 16.25 -21.45 41.53
CA GLN A 283 16.16 -20.12 42.15
C GLN A 283 16.26 -18.92 41.19
N GLU A 284 15.13 -18.61 40.55
CA GLU A 284 14.59 -17.24 40.56
C GLU A 284 13.10 -17.25 40.12
N THR A 285 12.29 -18.04 40.82
CA THR A 285 10.85 -17.82 40.89
C THR A 285 10.57 -16.95 42.12
N SER A 286 10.77 -15.64 42.01
CA SER A 286 10.05 -14.69 42.85
C SER A 286 10.19 -13.25 42.35
N ALA A 287 9.04 -12.58 42.26
CA ALA A 287 8.88 -11.13 42.24
C ALA A 287 9.39 -10.34 41.02
N ARG A 288 8.51 -10.18 40.02
CA ARG A 288 8.16 -8.85 39.48
C ARG A 288 6.67 -8.77 39.20
N HIS A 289 5.96 -8.13 40.13
CA HIS A 289 4.67 -7.49 39.89
C HIS A 289 4.90 -6.22 39.06
N TYR A 290 4.18 -6.10 37.93
CA TYR A 290 3.80 -4.81 37.37
C TYR A 290 2.29 -4.85 37.06
N PRO A 291 1.55 -3.74 37.23
CA PRO A 291 0.11 -3.72 37.11
C PRO A 291 -0.31 -3.74 35.64
N SER A 292 -1.17 -4.70 35.32
CA SER A 292 -1.90 -4.83 34.06
C SER A 292 -2.99 -3.76 33.95
N LEU A 293 -2.72 -2.69 33.19
CA LEU A 293 -3.76 -1.81 32.66
C LEU A 293 -4.20 -2.37 31.30
N PHE A 294 -5.33 -3.06 31.31
CA PHE A 294 -6.03 -3.74 30.20
C PHE A 294 -6.52 -2.75 29.09
N PRO A 295 -6.95 -3.23 27.89
CA PRO A 295 -7.34 -4.61 27.61
C PRO A 295 -6.56 -5.37 26.55
N GLN A 296 -6.37 -6.63 26.90
CA GLN A 296 -6.00 -7.75 26.05
C GLN A 296 -6.95 -7.86 24.85
N SER A 297 -6.36 -8.09 23.69
CA SER A 297 -7.02 -8.51 22.46
C SER A 297 -7.82 -9.80 22.69
N PRO A 298 -9.08 -9.89 22.26
CA PRO A 298 -9.81 -11.14 22.28
C PRO A 298 -9.49 -11.95 21.00
N SER A 299 -8.50 -12.83 21.09
CA SER A 299 -8.48 -14.06 20.30
C SER A 299 -9.54 -15.01 20.87
N SER A 300 -10.81 -14.68 20.67
CA SER A 300 -11.95 -15.49 21.12
C SER A 300 -12.94 -15.72 19.98
N PRO A 301 -13.46 -16.95 19.80
CA PRO A 301 -14.57 -17.23 18.90
C PRO A 301 -15.85 -16.44 19.24
N ALA A 302 -15.89 -15.74 20.39
CA ALA A 302 -16.96 -14.80 20.74
C ALA A 302 -16.99 -13.54 19.85
N SER A 303 -15.86 -13.12 19.27
CA SER A 303 -15.81 -11.98 18.34
C SER A 303 -16.51 -12.31 17.02
N GLN A 304 -16.39 -13.55 16.53
CA GLN A 304 -17.15 -14.05 15.38
C GLN A 304 -18.66 -14.17 15.65
N GLN A 305 -19.05 -14.42 16.90
CA GLN A 305 -20.47 -14.50 17.28
C GLN A 305 -21.14 -13.12 17.43
N HIS A 306 -20.40 -12.07 17.78
CA HIS A 306 -20.93 -10.70 17.77
C HIS A 306 -21.26 -10.25 16.33
N TRP A 307 -20.42 -10.60 15.34
CA TRP A 307 -20.64 -10.24 13.94
C TRP A 307 -21.74 -11.06 13.26
N LEU A 308 -21.92 -12.34 13.63
CA LEU A 308 -23.15 -13.07 13.30
C LEU A 308 -24.38 -12.40 13.92
N GLY A 309 -24.27 -11.82 15.12
CA GLY A 309 -25.36 -11.11 15.79
C GLY A 309 -25.86 -9.84 15.06
N LEU A 310 -24.94 -9.08 14.43
CA LEU A 310 -25.26 -7.92 13.60
C LEU A 310 -25.84 -8.33 12.23
N MET A 311 -25.37 -9.43 11.65
CA MET A 311 -25.97 -10.05 10.45
C MET A 311 -27.37 -10.64 10.72
N LEU A 312 -27.60 -11.17 11.94
CA LEU A 312 -28.86 -11.80 12.35
C LEU A 312 -29.99 -10.81 12.67
N HIS A 313 -29.71 -9.52 12.81
CA HIS A 313 -30.74 -8.47 12.94
C HIS A 313 -31.24 -7.96 11.59
N VAL A 314 -30.70 -8.45 10.46
CA VAL A 314 -31.05 -7.94 9.14
C VAL A 314 -32.26 -8.65 8.52
N ARG A 315 -32.65 -9.89 8.90
CA ARG A 315 -33.96 -10.50 8.53
C ARG A 315 -34.42 -11.63 9.49
N PRO A 316 -35.61 -11.55 10.12
CA PRO A 316 -36.10 -12.59 11.05
C PRO A 316 -36.58 -13.90 10.40
N GLU A 317 -36.70 -14.01 9.07
CA GLU A 317 -37.43 -15.13 8.44
C GLU A 317 -36.57 -16.34 8.01
N LEU A 318 -35.25 -16.33 8.23
CA LEU A 318 -34.34 -17.41 7.78
C LEU A 318 -34.13 -18.53 8.83
N ARG A 319 -35.18 -19.00 9.50
CA ARG A 319 -35.08 -20.20 10.36
C ARG A 319 -35.91 -21.35 9.82
N LYS A 320 -35.30 -22.19 8.99
CA LYS A 320 -35.38 -23.67 9.04
C LYS A 320 -34.55 -24.32 7.92
N MET A 321 -33.94 -25.47 8.27
CA MET A 321 -33.40 -26.56 7.43
C MET A 321 -31.86 -26.67 7.27
N PRO A 322 -31.34 -27.91 7.05
CA PRO A 322 -30.24 -28.46 7.85
C PRO A 322 -28.89 -28.57 7.12
N SER A 323 -27.88 -28.90 7.92
CA SER A 323 -26.47 -29.13 7.58
C SER A 323 -26.20 -30.42 6.79
N SER A 324 -25.68 -30.27 5.57
CA SER A 324 -24.72 -31.14 4.85
C SER A 324 -24.73 -30.68 3.38
N THR A 325 -23.64 -30.48 2.65
CA THR A 325 -22.57 -31.43 2.35
C THR A 325 -21.42 -30.64 1.69
N SER A 326 -20.18 -31.06 1.92
CA SER A 326 -18.97 -30.56 1.29
C SER A 326 -19.02 -30.64 -0.24
N TRP A 327 -18.88 -29.51 -0.93
CA TRP A 327 -18.62 -29.46 -2.37
C TRP A 327 -17.60 -28.36 -2.68
N SER A 328 -16.52 -28.73 -3.37
CA SER A 328 -15.51 -27.81 -3.89
C SER A 328 -16.04 -27.13 -5.17
N PRO A 329 -15.95 -25.81 -5.33
CA PRO A 329 -16.27 -25.17 -6.60
C PRO A 329 -15.11 -25.30 -7.60
N ALA A 330 -15.46 -25.60 -8.85
CA ALA A 330 -14.59 -25.52 -10.03
C ALA A 330 -14.23 -24.06 -10.34
N PRO A 331 -13.14 -23.78 -11.08
CA PRO A 331 -12.64 -22.42 -11.25
C PRO A 331 -13.48 -21.68 -12.30
N LEU A 332 -14.17 -20.62 -11.88
CA LEU A 332 -14.76 -19.62 -12.76
C LEU A 332 -13.90 -18.35 -12.71
N CYS A 333 -13.54 -17.86 -13.90
CA CYS A 333 -12.66 -16.73 -14.26
C CYS A 333 -11.21 -17.11 -14.64
N ASN A 334 -11.07 -17.76 -15.80
CA ASN A 334 -9.89 -17.59 -16.66
C ASN A 334 -9.99 -16.23 -17.37
N CYS A 335 -9.63 -15.16 -16.67
CA CYS A 335 -9.35 -13.86 -17.27
C CYS A 335 -8.09 -13.27 -16.61
N LEU A 336 -6.93 -13.90 -16.85
CA LEU A 336 -5.61 -13.33 -16.59
C LEU A 336 -4.58 -14.04 -17.48
N GLU A 337 -4.24 -13.41 -18.59
CA GLU A 337 -2.88 -13.34 -19.14
C GLU A 337 -2.87 -12.13 -20.07
N TRP A 338 -2.63 -10.93 -19.54
CA TRP A 338 -1.96 -9.78 -20.18
C TRP A 338 -1.52 -8.81 -19.07
#